data_AF-A0A246B7Z5-F1
#
_entry.id   AF-A0A246B7Z5-F1
#
_cell.length_a   1.000
_cell.length_b   1.000
_cell.length_c   1.000
_cell.angle_alpha   90.00
_cell.angle_beta   90.00
_cell.angle_gamma   90.00
#
_symmetry.space_group_name_H-M   'P 1'
#
loop_
_entity.id
_entity.type
_entity.pdbx_description
1 polymer ?
#
loop_
_entity_poly.entity_id
_entity_poly.type
_entity_poly.pdbx_seq_one_letter_code
_entity_poly.pdbx_strand_id
1 'polypeptide(L)'
;MLSALLGLAIVISCEKKQETTENQDHPNHTENVVAETEAESTHDDHADASANLELNNGKKWKTNTEMLPYIQKQEHLIDAYDDETGDYKKLAADLSTANDQLIKSCTMTGKSHDVLHVWLTDHMKKINLLATAATQKEAEKSAESLEHSMESYHQYFE
;
A
#
# COMPACT_ATOMS: atom_id res chain seq x y z
N MET A 1 29.19 13.75 41.58
CA MET A 1 28.57 12.65 40.81
C MET A 1 27.24 12.32 41.49
N LEU A 2 26.18 13.06 41.15
CA LEU A 2 24.83 12.86 41.69
C LEU A 2 24.11 11.84 40.80
N SER A 3 23.78 10.67 41.33
CA SER A 3 22.92 9.68 40.69
C SER A 3 21.46 10.11 40.86
N ALA A 4 20.79 10.47 39.77
CA ALA A 4 19.35 10.69 39.75
C ALA A 4 18.68 9.47 39.10
N LEU A 5 17.86 8.79 39.90
CA LEU A 5 17.10 7.60 39.55
C LEU A 5 15.91 7.94 38.64
N LEU A 6 15.70 7.05 37.68
CA LEU A 6 14.60 6.94 36.73
C LEU A 6 13.23 7.00 37.42
N GLY A 7 12.39 7.96 37.03
CA GLY A 7 10.96 7.98 37.35
C GLY A 7 10.15 7.44 36.19
N LEU A 8 9.58 6.24 36.35
CA LEU A 8 8.66 5.64 35.38
C LEU A 8 7.23 5.94 35.84
N ALA A 9 6.49 6.73 35.07
CA ALA A 9 5.07 6.98 35.29
C ALA A 9 4.25 6.16 34.29
N ILE A 10 3.38 5.28 34.77
CA ILE A 10 2.33 4.66 33.98
C ILE A 10 1.03 4.80 34.77
N VAL A 11 0.12 5.64 34.26
CA VAL A 11 -1.27 5.68 34.69
C VAL A 11 -2.10 5.05 33.58
N ILE A 12 -2.63 3.86 33.85
CA ILE A 12 -3.59 3.18 32.98
C ILE A 12 -4.98 3.63 33.44
N SER A 13 -5.66 4.39 32.59
CA SER A 13 -7.07 4.76 32.76
C SER A 13 -7.85 4.20 31.57
N CYS A 14 -8.70 3.21 31.83
CA CYS A 14 -9.78 2.80 30.94
C CYS A 14 -10.98 2.42 31.81
N GLU A 15 -11.94 3.34 31.91
CA GLU A 15 -13.28 3.09 32.42
C GLU A 15 -14.12 2.36 31.36
N LYS A 16 -14.72 1.24 31.77
CA LYS A 16 -15.68 0.47 30.99
C LYS A 16 -17.06 0.73 31.58
N LYS A 17 -17.97 1.37 30.83
CA LYS A 17 -19.39 1.48 31.19
C LYS A 17 -20.25 0.95 30.05
N GLN A 18 -20.81 -0.24 30.26
CA GLN A 18 -22.02 -0.71 29.58
C GLN A 18 -23.22 -0.19 30.37
N GLU A 19 -24.19 0.44 29.70
CA GLU A 19 -25.62 0.34 30.05
C GLU A 19 -26.50 0.46 28.78
N THR A 20 -27.21 -0.64 28.54
CA THR A 20 -28.57 -0.85 28.01
C THR A 20 -29.43 0.37 27.66
N THR A 21 -30.15 0.33 26.53
CA THR A 21 -31.60 0.60 26.47
C THR A 21 -32.23 -0.06 25.25
N GLU A 22 -33.21 -0.92 25.53
CA GLU A 22 -34.20 -1.52 24.66
C GLU A 22 -35.41 -0.56 24.57
N ASN A 23 -35.86 -0.18 23.37
CA ASN A 23 -37.26 -0.38 22.96
C ASN A 23 -37.56 0.08 21.54
N GLN A 24 -38.55 -0.62 21.01
CA GLN A 24 -39.12 -0.61 19.67
C GLN A 24 -39.91 0.67 19.38
N ASP A 25 -39.95 1.11 18.12
CA ASP A 25 -41.18 1.37 17.36
C ASP A 25 -40.86 1.66 15.89
N HIS A 26 -41.55 0.97 14.98
CA HIS A 26 -41.64 1.27 13.56
C HIS A 26 -42.97 2.00 13.36
N PRO A 27 -43.03 3.09 12.57
CA PRO A 27 -43.63 2.89 11.24
C PRO A 27 -43.04 3.74 10.10
N ASN A 28 -42.88 3.05 8.97
CA ASN A 28 -42.95 3.43 7.56
C ASN A 28 -43.17 4.93 7.19
N HIS A 29 -42.22 5.49 6.43
CA HIS A 29 -42.55 6.27 5.23
C HIS A 29 -41.44 6.18 4.15
N THR A 30 -41.82 5.62 3.00
CA THR A 30 -41.43 5.92 1.61
C THR A 30 -40.54 7.16 1.40
N GLU A 31 -39.37 7.05 0.77
CA GLU A 31 -39.10 7.19 -0.68
C GLU A 31 -37.58 7.26 -0.98
N ASN A 32 -37.17 6.64 -2.09
CA ASN A 32 -35.92 6.79 -2.87
C ASN A 32 -34.69 7.47 -2.25
N VAL A 33 -33.61 6.70 -2.07
CA VAL A 33 -32.25 7.20 -2.31
C VAL A 33 -31.48 6.20 -3.14
N VAL A 34 -30.85 6.76 -4.17
CA VAL A 34 -30.12 6.14 -5.26
C VAL A 34 -28.93 5.37 -4.70
N ALA A 35 -28.72 4.18 -5.25
CA ALA A 35 -27.53 3.38 -5.03
C ALA A 35 -26.32 4.11 -5.64
N GLU A 36 -25.53 4.76 -4.79
CA GLU A 36 -24.11 4.98 -5.04
C GLU A 36 -23.37 3.99 -4.15
N THR A 37 -23.11 2.82 -4.71
CA THR A 37 -22.07 1.92 -4.22
C THR A 37 -20.74 2.61 -4.44
N GLU A 38 -20.33 3.42 -3.47
CA GLU A 38 -18.92 3.75 -3.28
C GLU A 38 -18.21 2.43 -3.02
N ALA A 39 -17.43 1.99 -4.01
CA ALA A 39 -16.47 0.92 -3.84
C ALA A 39 -15.36 1.44 -2.93
N GLU A 40 -15.64 1.43 -1.63
CA GLU A 40 -14.65 1.53 -0.58
C GLU A 40 -13.71 0.33 -0.76
N SER A 41 -12.62 0.56 -1.48
CA SER A 41 -11.49 -0.36 -1.52
C SER A 41 -10.81 -0.28 -0.15
N THR A 42 -11.44 -0.87 0.86
CA THR A 42 -10.76 -1.29 2.08
C THR A 42 -9.82 -2.42 1.65
N HIS A 43 -8.65 -2.04 1.14
CA HIS A 43 -7.55 -2.97 1.03
C HIS A 43 -7.14 -3.22 2.48
N ASP A 44 -7.70 -4.27 3.07
CA ASP A 44 -7.33 -4.77 4.38
C ASP A 44 -5.81 -4.69 4.53
N ASP A 45 -5.36 -3.97 5.55
CA ASP A 45 -3.97 -3.95 6.02
C ASP A 45 -3.62 -5.36 6.53
N HIS A 46 -3.51 -6.34 5.63
CA HIS A 46 -2.85 -7.62 5.86
C HIS A 46 -1.34 -7.41 5.87
N ALA A 47 -0.87 -6.49 6.72
CA ALA A 47 0.50 -6.50 7.16
C ALA A 47 0.64 -7.70 8.11
N ASP A 48 0.96 -8.87 7.55
CA ASP A 48 1.65 -9.88 8.36
C ASP A 48 2.94 -9.23 8.84
N ALA A 49 2.93 -8.75 10.09
CA ALA A 49 3.99 -7.95 10.69
C ALA A 49 5.32 -8.72 10.84
N SER A 50 5.45 -9.93 10.28
CA SER A 50 6.64 -10.78 10.35
C SER A 50 7.34 -11.04 9.01
N ALA A 51 6.74 -10.68 7.87
CA ALA A 51 7.34 -10.91 6.56
C ALA A 51 8.43 -9.86 6.25
N ASN A 52 9.57 -10.32 5.70
CA ASN A 52 10.65 -9.49 5.19
C ASN A 52 10.95 -9.84 3.73
N LEU A 53 11.59 -8.94 2.98
CA LEU A 53 12.13 -9.27 1.67
C LEU A 53 13.27 -10.27 1.79
N GLU A 54 13.04 -11.49 1.29
CA GLU A 54 14.00 -12.58 1.33
C GLU A 54 13.92 -13.45 0.06
N LEU A 55 15.02 -14.11 -0.29
CA LEU A 55 15.08 -15.07 -1.39
C LEU A 55 14.50 -16.43 -0.94
N ASN A 56 13.89 -17.15 -1.88
CA ASN A 56 13.49 -18.55 -1.72
C ASN A 56 14.72 -19.47 -1.72
N ASN A 57 15.34 -19.66 -0.55
CA ASN A 57 16.55 -20.48 -0.40
C ASN A 57 17.65 -20.10 -1.40
N GLY A 58 17.87 -18.79 -1.58
CA GLY A 58 18.84 -18.22 -2.52
C GLY A 58 18.36 -18.10 -3.96
N LYS A 59 17.09 -18.43 -4.25
CA LYS A 59 16.44 -18.23 -5.56
C LYS A 59 15.39 -17.13 -5.49
N LYS A 60 15.09 -16.54 -6.64
CA LYS A 60 13.97 -15.60 -6.77
C LYS A 60 12.62 -16.32 -6.63
N TRP A 61 11.63 -15.59 -6.15
CA TRP A 61 10.24 -16.03 -6.13
C TRP A 61 9.62 -15.92 -7.52
N LYS A 62 8.73 -16.86 -7.85
CA LYS A 62 7.94 -16.76 -9.08
C LYS A 62 6.75 -15.84 -8.85
N THR A 63 6.62 -14.80 -9.68
CA THR A 63 5.38 -14.05 -9.80
C THR A 63 4.40 -14.80 -10.72
N ASN A 64 3.10 -14.80 -10.42
CA ASN A 64 2.14 -15.44 -11.32
C ASN A 64 2.03 -14.67 -12.65
N THR A 65 1.84 -15.39 -13.75
CA THR A 65 1.96 -14.85 -15.11
C THR A 65 0.97 -13.71 -15.38
N GLU A 66 -0.20 -13.73 -14.75
CA GLU A 66 -1.25 -12.73 -14.89
C GLU A 66 -0.83 -11.35 -14.33
N MET A 67 0.13 -11.31 -13.39
CA MET A 67 0.64 -10.05 -12.82
C MET A 67 1.72 -9.40 -13.69
N LEU A 68 2.46 -10.19 -14.47
CA LEU A 68 3.64 -9.72 -15.21
C LEU A 68 3.36 -8.54 -16.15
N PRO A 69 2.24 -8.48 -16.90
CA PRO A 69 1.94 -7.33 -17.72
C PRO A 69 1.84 -6.01 -16.93
N TYR A 70 1.39 -6.06 -15.69
CA TYR A 70 1.23 -4.87 -14.84
C TYR A 70 2.53 -4.47 -14.14
N ILE A 71 3.41 -5.42 -13.85
CA ILE A 71 4.81 -5.14 -13.47
C ILE A 71 5.53 -4.41 -14.61
N GLN A 72 5.48 -4.98 -15.82
CA GLN A 72 6.11 -4.41 -17.01
C GLN A 72 5.54 -3.03 -17.37
N LYS A 73 4.23 -2.85 -17.16
CA LYS A 73 3.60 -1.55 -17.37
C LYS A 73 4.13 -0.49 -16.41
N GLN A 74 4.34 -0.83 -15.14
CA GLN A 74 4.90 0.09 -14.15
C GLN A 74 6.36 0.43 -14.49
N GLU A 75 7.17 -0.57 -14.83
CA GLU A 75 8.55 -0.37 -15.28
C GLU A 75 8.64 0.57 -16.48
N HIS A 76 7.85 0.31 -17.53
CA HIS A 76 7.80 1.18 -18.70
C HIS A 76 7.32 2.60 -18.37
N LEU A 77 6.36 2.76 -17.45
CA LEU A 77 5.88 4.10 -17.07
C LEU A 77 6.98 4.91 -16.38
N ILE A 78 7.78 4.26 -15.53
CA ILE A 78 8.92 4.86 -14.83
C ILE A 78 10.03 5.17 -15.85
N ASP A 79 10.46 4.19 -16.64
CA ASP A 79 11.55 4.34 -17.61
C ASP A 79 11.28 5.40 -18.68
N ALA A 80 10.01 5.61 -19.05
CA ALA A 80 9.61 6.59 -20.04
C ALA A 80 9.35 7.99 -19.46
N TYR A 81 9.44 8.15 -18.15
CA TYR A 81 9.21 9.43 -17.49
C TYR A 81 10.40 10.38 -17.73
N ASP A 82 10.09 11.65 -17.96
CA ASP A 82 11.07 12.71 -18.08
C ASP A 82 11.02 13.54 -16.80
N ASP A 83 12.08 13.49 -16.00
CA ASP A 83 12.17 14.15 -14.71
C ASP A 83 12.16 15.69 -14.79
N GLU A 84 12.52 16.28 -15.93
CA GLU A 84 12.59 17.75 -16.08
C GLU A 84 11.25 18.35 -16.53
N THR A 85 10.51 17.62 -17.36
CA THR A 85 9.34 18.14 -18.09
C THR A 85 8.07 17.31 -17.94
N GLY A 86 8.18 16.11 -17.38
CA GLY A 86 7.07 15.16 -17.26
C GLY A 86 6.07 15.53 -16.16
N ASP A 87 4.80 15.21 -16.42
CA ASP A 87 3.72 15.35 -15.44
C ASP A 87 3.78 14.20 -14.42
N TYR A 88 4.41 14.45 -13.28
CA TYR A 88 4.55 13.46 -12.21
C TYR A 88 3.22 13.06 -11.56
N LYS A 89 2.20 13.94 -11.59
CA LYS A 89 0.86 13.59 -11.07
C LYS A 89 0.19 12.60 -12.01
N LYS A 90 0.35 12.78 -13.32
CA LYS A 90 -0.09 11.80 -14.31
C LYS A 90 0.67 10.48 -14.15
N LEU A 91 2.00 10.50 -13.98
CA LEU A 91 2.78 9.28 -13.73
C LEU A 91 2.24 8.53 -12.49
N ALA A 92 2.03 9.23 -11.38
CA ALA A 92 1.51 8.61 -10.16
C ALA A 92 0.12 7.99 -10.34
N ALA A 93 -0.78 8.64 -11.10
CA ALA A 93 -2.11 8.10 -11.39
C ALA A 93 -2.04 6.86 -12.29
N ASP A 94 -1.19 6.87 -13.31
CA ASP A 94 -0.97 5.72 -14.21
C ASP A 94 -0.35 4.54 -13.45
N LEU A 95 0.62 4.80 -12.55
CA LEU A 95 1.22 3.81 -11.67
C LEU A 95 0.21 3.22 -10.70
N SER A 96 -0.59 4.05 -10.03
CA SER A 96 -1.66 3.58 -9.14
C SER A 96 -2.64 2.67 -9.87
N THR A 97 -3.02 3.02 -11.10
CA THR A 97 -3.91 2.20 -11.93
C THR A 97 -3.29 0.85 -12.27
N ALA A 98 -2.01 0.84 -12.67
CA ALA A 98 -1.30 -0.40 -12.96
C ALA A 98 -1.10 -1.27 -11.70
N ASN A 99 -0.83 -0.65 -10.55
CA ASN A 99 -0.71 -1.32 -9.27
C ASN A 99 -2.04 -1.96 -8.82
N ASP A 100 -3.17 -1.27 -9.02
CA ASP A 100 -4.50 -1.83 -8.73
C ASP A 100 -4.79 -3.07 -9.60
N GLN A 101 -4.41 -3.02 -10.87
CA GLN A 101 -4.54 -4.16 -11.78
C GLN A 101 -3.63 -5.32 -11.38
N LEU A 102 -2.40 -5.02 -10.96
CA LEU A 102 -1.47 -5.99 -10.39
C LEU A 102 -2.11 -6.72 -9.20
N ILE A 103 -2.64 -5.97 -8.22
CA ILE A 103 -3.30 -6.55 -7.04
C ILE A 103 -4.46 -7.46 -7.45
N LYS A 104 -5.34 -6.97 -8.34
CA LYS A 104 -6.51 -7.73 -8.83
C LYS A 104 -6.14 -8.99 -9.61
N SER A 105 -4.93 -9.05 -10.16
CA SER A 105 -4.42 -10.20 -10.92
C SER A 105 -3.60 -11.20 -10.07
N CYS A 106 -3.40 -10.92 -8.78
CA CYS A 106 -2.63 -11.78 -7.91
C CYS A 106 -3.39 -13.08 -7.62
N THR A 107 -2.77 -14.21 -7.93
CA THR A 107 -3.26 -15.55 -7.56
C THR A 107 -2.25 -16.32 -6.71
N MET A 108 -1.19 -15.64 -6.27
CA MET A 108 -0.14 -16.21 -5.42
C MET A 108 -0.68 -16.49 -4.02
N THR A 109 -0.14 -17.53 -3.39
CA THR A 109 -0.45 -17.87 -1.99
C THR A 109 0.82 -18.30 -1.27
N GLY A 110 0.75 -18.34 0.07
CA GLY A 110 1.86 -18.73 0.93
C GLY A 110 3.04 -17.75 0.86
N LYS A 111 4.24 -18.22 1.22
CA LYS A 111 5.40 -17.34 1.44
C LYS A 111 5.72 -16.39 0.28
N SER A 112 5.55 -16.84 -0.97
CA SER A 112 5.78 -16.00 -2.15
C SER A 112 4.87 -14.77 -2.19
N HIS A 113 3.61 -14.93 -1.76
CA HIS A 113 2.62 -13.87 -1.66
C HIS A 113 2.98 -12.91 -0.51
N ASP A 114 3.36 -13.45 0.66
CA ASP A 114 3.72 -12.63 1.82
C ASP A 114 4.95 -11.75 1.51
N VAL A 115 5.97 -12.31 0.86
CA VAL A 115 7.16 -11.54 0.44
C VAL A 115 6.80 -10.50 -0.62
N LEU A 116 5.88 -10.82 -1.54
CA LEU A 116 5.42 -9.85 -2.54
C LEU A 116 4.67 -8.69 -1.87
N HIS A 117 3.87 -8.96 -0.83
CA HIS A 117 3.18 -7.93 -0.05
C HIS A 117 4.14 -6.96 0.63
N VAL A 118 5.30 -7.43 1.11
CA VAL A 118 6.34 -6.55 1.69
C VAL A 118 6.85 -5.57 0.65
N TRP A 119 7.23 -6.05 -0.54
CA TRP A 119 7.66 -5.19 -1.64
C TRP A 119 6.54 -4.23 -2.07
N LEU A 120 5.33 -4.76 -2.28
CA LEU A 120 4.19 -4.01 -2.80
C LEU A 120 3.79 -2.86 -1.87
N THR A 121 3.78 -3.10 -0.56
CA THR A 121 3.48 -2.06 0.45
C THR A 121 4.47 -0.90 0.36
N ASP A 122 5.76 -1.20 0.19
CA ASP A 122 6.81 -0.19 0.07
C ASP A 122 6.79 0.53 -1.29
N HIS A 123 6.40 -0.18 -2.36
CA HIS A 123 6.18 0.37 -3.70
C HIS A 123 5.01 1.36 -3.71
N MET A 124 3.85 0.96 -3.16
CA MET A 124 2.65 1.81 -3.06
C MET A 124 2.89 3.09 -2.25
N LYS A 125 3.70 3.03 -1.18
CA LYS A 125 4.11 4.23 -0.43
C LYS A 125 4.87 5.21 -1.32
N LYS A 126 5.75 4.73 -2.21
CA LYS A 126 6.49 5.59 -3.15
C LYS A 126 5.59 6.19 -4.21
N ILE A 127 4.63 5.42 -4.74
CA ILE A 127 3.58 5.95 -5.63
C ILE A 127 2.82 7.08 -4.93
N ASN A 128 2.48 6.91 -3.66
CA ASN A 128 1.81 7.96 -2.88
C ASN A 128 2.69 9.20 -2.65
N LEU A 129 3.99 9.02 -2.39
CA LEU A 129 4.94 10.13 -2.28
C LEU A 129 5.02 10.93 -3.59
N LEU A 130 5.09 10.24 -4.75
CA LEU A 130 5.03 10.89 -6.05
C LEU A 130 3.69 11.64 -6.25
N ALA A 131 2.57 10.99 -5.92
CA ALA A 131 1.23 11.56 -6.04
C ALA A 131 1.03 12.80 -5.15
N THR A 132 1.77 12.91 -4.04
CA THR A 132 1.62 13.99 -3.05
C THR A 132 2.76 15.00 -3.07
N ALA A 133 3.81 14.78 -3.87
CA ALA A 133 4.94 15.69 -4.02
C ALA A 133 4.50 17.13 -4.30
N ALA A 134 5.06 18.08 -3.55
CA ALA A 134 4.72 19.49 -3.63
C ALA A 134 5.60 20.25 -4.63
N THR A 135 6.75 19.66 -5.00
CA THR A 135 7.72 20.27 -5.92
C THR A 135 8.26 19.25 -6.91
N GLN A 136 8.77 19.72 -8.05
CA GLN A 136 9.43 18.87 -9.05
C GLN A 136 10.57 18.06 -8.43
N LYS A 137 11.40 18.68 -7.60
CA LYS A 137 12.52 18.01 -6.91
C LYS A 137 12.08 16.89 -5.96
N GLU A 138 10.91 17.01 -5.34
CA GLU A 138 10.34 15.93 -4.53
C GLU A 138 9.79 14.80 -5.41
N ALA A 139 9.22 15.15 -6.56
CA ALA A 139 8.75 14.20 -7.54
C ALA A 139 9.91 13.39 -8.15
N GLU A 140 10.99 14.05 -8.58
CA GLU A 140 12.23 13.43 -9.08
C GLU A 140 12.77 12.38 -8.10
N LYS A 141 12.92 12.74 -6.81
CA LYS A 141 13.35 11.80 -5.77
C LYS A 141 12.40 10.61 -5.60
N SER A 142 11.11 10.84 -5.78
CA SER A 142 10.09 9.79 -5.67
C SER A 142 10.12 8.87 -6.89
N ALA A 143 10.35 9.42 -8.09
CA ALA A 143 10.55 8.67 -9.33
C ALA A 143 11.81 7.80 -9.26
N GLU A 144 12.95 8.36 -8.84
CA GLU A 144 14.18 7.61 -8.57
C GLU A 144 13.94 6.48 -7.55
N SER A 145 13.19 6.76 -6.48
CA SER A 145 12.86 5.72 -5.48
C SER A 145 11.98 4.60 -6.06
N LEU A 146 11.13 4.91 -7.05
CA LEU A 146 10.30 3.92 -7.76
C LEU A 146 11.16 3.05 -8.68
N GLU A 147 12.16 3.60 -9.36
CA GLU A 147 13.15 2.83 -10.13
C GLU A 147 13.84 1.80 -9.24
N HIS A 148 14.38 2.23 -8.09
CA HIS A 148 15.01 1.34 -7.11
C HIS A 148 14.04 0.29 -6.55
N SER A 149 12.74 0.62 -6.47
CA SER A 149 11.72 -0.34 -6.07
C SER A 149 11.52 -1.42 -7.14
N MET A 150 11.60 -1.10 -8.43
CA MET A 150 11.58 -2.08 -9.52
C MET A 150 12.85 -2.93 -9.56
N GLU A 151 14.02 -2.34 -9.28
CA GLU A 151 15.26 -3.11 -9.10
C GLU A 151 15.13 -4.12 -7.95
N SER A 152 14.53 -3.70 -6.83
CA SER A 152 14.24 -4.57 -5.70
C SER A 152 13.29 -5.70 -6.09
N TYR A 153 12.22 -5.40 -6.85
CA TYR A 153 11.36 -6.45 -7.41
C TYR A 153 12.19 -7.48 -8.18
N HIS A 154 13.02 -7.04 -9.12
CA HIS A 154 13.85 -7.94 -9.93
C HIS A 154 14.94 -8.66 -9.12
N GLN A 155 15.35 -8.14 -7.97
CA GLN A 155 16.27 -8.85 -7.09
C GLN A 155 15.61 -10.08 -6.44
N TYR A 156 14.33 -9.97 -6.06
CA TYR A 156 13.62 -10.99 -5.30
C TYR A 156 12.65 -11.84 -6.13
N PHE A 157 12.22 -11.37 -7.30
CA PHE A 157 11.18 -11.97 -8.13
C PHE A 157 11.61 -12.16 -9.59
N GLU A 158 11.00 -13.14 -10.24
CA GLU A 158 11.13 -13.46 -11.66
C GLU A 158 9.86 -14.10 -12.25
#